data_AF-A0A940SV00-F1
#
_entry.id   AF-A0A940SV00-F1
#
_cell.length_a   1.000
_cell.length_b   1.000
_cell.length_c   1.000
_cell.angle_alpha   90.00
_cell.angle_beta   90.00
_cell.angle_gamma   90.00
#
_symmetry.space_group_name_H-M   'P 1'
#
loop_
_entity.id
_entity.type
_entity.pdbx_description
1 polymer ?
#
loop_
_entity_poly.entity_id
_entity_poly.type
_entity_poly.pdbx_seq_one_letter_code
_entity_poly.pdbx_strand_id
1 'polypeptide(L)'
;MKKEQKKNEQVEGKTVKPGSAGSGLKKLLKNPWKLAFLVLIGLLLGASLFLISRMTTGREPNYQGREETVSSEQEATFQVQLKKQQVNQIISYYLNDFLKDSGVQYDFYLEDRALLNGTFKVLGYDMQFYLYFDPYVTEEGNIQLKATSISIGSLPLPISEIMKYVAKDFDVPKWVEVLPKEQTIILHLDEFKLQNGMFVKAEKINLIDDDIRFNVYLPIESNQTKKK
;
A
#
# COMPACT_ATOMS: atom_id res chain seq x y z
N MET A 1 -15.88 -82.49 26.20
CA MET A 1 -15.11 -82.12 24.98
C MET A 1 -13.62 -82.17 25.30
N LYS A 2 -12.84 -82.69 24.35
CA LYS A 2 -11.37 -82.93 24.35
C LYS A 2 -10.52 -81.69 24.69
N LYS A 3 -9.45 -81.93 25.49
CA LYS A 3 -7.99 -81.59 25.32
C LYS A 3 -7.62 -80.13 24.95
N GLU A 4 -6.57 -79.45 25.46
CA GLU A 4 -5.20 -79.87 25.83
C GLU A 4 -4.38 -78.69 26.45
N GLN A 5 -3.31 -79.03 27.21
CA GLN A 5 -2.00 -78.33 27.40
C GLN A 5 -1.94 -76.97 28.16
N LYS A 6 -0.89 -76.56 28.91
CA LYS A 6 0.51 -77.01 29.15
C LYS A 6 1.14 -76.23 30.35
N LYS A 7 2.08 -76.90 31.06
CA LYS A 7 3.41 -76.47 31.62
C LYS A 7 3.58 -75.14 32.39
N ASN A 8 4.17 -75.19 33.62
CA ASN A 8 5.37 -74.40 33.98
C ASN A 8 6.03 -74.77 35.33
N GLU A 9 7.37 -74.78 35.30
CA GLU A 9 8.35 -74.88 36.40
C GLU A 9 8.38 -73.63 37.29
N GLN A 10 8.78 -73.79 38.55
CA GLN A 10 9.36 -72.70 39.36
C GLN A 10 10.54 -73.20 40.19
N VAL A 11 11.64 -72.45 40.09
CA VAL A 11 12.99 -72.66 40.64
C VAL A 11 13.22 -71.75 41.86
N GLU A 12 14.04 -72.22 42.80
CA GLU A 12 14.55 -71.54 44.00
C GLU A 12 15.13 -70.13 43.80
N GLY A 13 15.07 -69.30 44.86
CA GLY A 13 15.83 -68.06 44.98
C GLY A 13 16.32 -67.81 46.41
N LYS A 14 17.63 -67.97 46.63
CA LYS A 14 18.39 -67.48 47.80
C LYS A 14 18.55 -65.96 47.74
N THR A 15 18.38 -65.28 48.87
CA THR A 15 18.55 -63.83 49.02
C THR A 15 20.00 -63.44 49.34
N VAL A 16 20.52 -62.43 48.63
CA VAL A 16 21.80 -61.77 48.88
C VAL A 16 21.55 -60.30 49.25
N LYS A 17 22.32 -59.83 50.25
CA LYS A 17 22.31 -58.50 50.90
C LYS A 17 22.47 -57.30 49.92
N PRO A 18 21.92 -56.11 50.24
CA PRO A 18 22.43 -54.85 49.70
C PRO A 18 23.33 -54.10 50.70
N GLY A 19 24.39 -53.49 50.17
CA GLY A 19 25.42 -52.77 50.90
C GLY A 19 25.17 -51.27 51.10
N SER A 20 25.71 -50.78 52.22
CA SER A 20 26.45 -49.52 52.42
C SER A 20 26.10 -48.30 51.55
N ALA A 21 25.17 -47.47 52.02
CA ALA A 21 25.04 -46.05 51.63
C ALA A 21 24.63 -45.15 52.81
N GLY A 22 25.23 -45.35 53.99
CA GLY A 22 24.71 -44.77 55.25
C GLY A 22 25.69 -44.02 56.14
N SER A 23 26.88 -43.65 55.65
CA SER A 23 27.94 -43.06 56.51
C SER A 23 28.14 -41.54 56.32
N GLY A 24 27.80 -40.98 55.15
CA GLY A 24 27.99 -39.53 54.87
C GLY A 24 26.94 -38.60 55.50
N LEU A 25 25.69 -39.06 55.65
CA LEU A 25 24.56 -38.24 56.12
C LEU A 25 24.59 -37.94 57.62
N LYS A 26 25.18 -38.81 58.45
CA LYS A 26 25.16 -38.65 59.92
C LYS A 26 26.06 -37.52 60.43
N LYS A 27 27.08 -37.11 59.67
CA LYS A 27 27.97 -36.00 60.05
C LYS A 27 27.34 -34.62 59.80
N LEU A 28 26.38 -34.53 58.88
CA LEU A 28 25.67 -33.29 58.55
C LEU A 28 24.57 -32.93 59.56
N LEU A 29 24.11 -33.90 60.35
CA LEU A 29 23.03 -33.73 61.35
C LEU A 29 23.52 -33.23 62.73
N LYS A 30 24.82 -32.96 62.90
CA LYS A 30 25.39 -32.55 64.19
C LYS A 30 25.09 -31.08 64.56
N ASN A 31 24.65 -30.28 63.59
CA ASN A 31 24.28 -28.88 63.79
C ASN A 31 23.09 -28.52 62.89
N PRO A 32 21.86 -28.94 63.26
CA PRO A 32 20.68 -28.81 62.41
C PRO A 32 20.41 -27.36 61.98
N TRP A 33 20.81 -26.39 62.81
CA TRP A 33 20.70 -24.96 62.51
C TRP A 33 21.66 -24.50 61.40
N LYS A 34 22.90 -24.99 61.37
CA LYS A 34 23.85 -24.66 60.29
C LYS A 34 23.43 -25.28 58.97
N LEU A 35 22.84 -26.48 59.01
CA LEU A 35 22.29 -27.13 57.82
C LEU A 35 21.06 -26.39 57.28
N ALA A 36 20.14 -25.97 58.16
CA ALA A 36 18.99 -25.16 57.78
C ALA A 36 19.39 -23.83 57.14
N PHE A 37 20.44 -23.18 57.67
CA PHE A 37 20.98 -21.94 57.09
C PHE A 37 21.60 -22.17 55.70
N LEU A 38 22.31 -23.28 55.51
CA LEU A 38 22.93 -23.62 54.23
C LEU A 38 21.87 -23.97 53.16
N VAL A 39 20.81 -24.68 53.54
CA VAL A 39 19.65 -24.95 52.67
C VAL A 39 18.93 -23.65 52.30
N LEU A 40 18.73 -22.74 53.25
CA LEU A 40 18.09 -21.45 53.00
C LEU A 40 18.87 -20.59 52.01
N ILE A 41 20.20 -20.55 52.14
CA ILE A 41 21.08 -19.86 51.17
C ILE A 41 20.96 -20.50 49.78
N GLY A 42 20.95 -21.83 49.69
CA GLY A 42 20.78 -22.53 48.42
C GLY A 42 19.45 -22.18 47.73
N LEU A 43 18.36 -22.09 48.51
CA LEU A 43 17.04 -21.70 48.03
C LEU A 43 17.03 -20.25 47.50
N LEU A 44 17.62 -19.32 48.25
CA LEU A 44 17.72 -17.91 47.87
C LEU A 44 18.53 -17.72 46.58
N LEU A 45 19.65 -18.43 46.44
CA LEU A 45 20.48 -18.38 45.23
C LEU A 45 19.76 -19.00 44.03
N GLY A 46 19.08 -20.13 44.21
CA GLY A 46 18.29 -20.78 43.16
C GLY A 46 17.13 -19.90 42.68
N ALA A 47 16.41 -19.27 43.61
CA ALA A 47 15.33 -18.34 43.29
C ALA A 47 15.85 -17.09 42.56
N SER A 48 16.99 -16.54 42.98
CA SER A 48 17.62 -15.40 42.33
C SER A 48 18.04 -15.72 40.89
N LEU A 49 18.71 -16.85 40.67
CA LEU A 49 19.09 -17.31 39.32
C LEU A 49 17.88 -17.58 38.42
N PHE A 50 16.82 -18.16 38.98
CA PHE A 50 15.57 -18.42 38.25
C PHE A 50 14.89 -17.11 37.81
N LEU A 51 14.83 -16.11 38.69
CA LEU A 51 14.28 -14.79 38.38
C LEU A 51 15.12 -14.06 37.33
N ILE A 52 16.46 -14.07 37.46
CA ILE A 52 17.37 -13.47 36.48
C ILE A 52 17.17 -14.13 35.11
N SER A 53 17.17 -15.46 35.05
CA SER A 53 16.93 -16.20 33.80
C SER A 53 15.58 -15.87 33.15
N ARG A 54 14.53 -15.72 33.97
CA ARG A 54 13.18 -15.34 33.50
C ARG A 54 13.12 -13.89 33.00
N MET A 55 13.93 -12.99 33.54
CA MET A 55 14.01 -11.59 33.12
C MET A 55 14.91 -11.38 31.90
N THR A 56 15.97 -12.18 31.75
CA THR A 56 16.91 -12.07 30.61
C THR A 56 16.46 -12.83 29.36
N THR A 57 15.45 -13.70 29.46
CA THR A 57 14.83 -14.30 28.28
C THR A 57 13.99 -13.22 27.58
N GLY A 58 14.61 -12.55 26.60
CA GLY A 58 13.93 -11.58 25.75
C GLY A 58 12.64 -12.17 25.20
N ARG A 59 11.51 -11.55 25.53
CA ARG A 59 10.16 -12.00 25.13
C ARG A 59 9.77 -11.54 23.73
N GLU A 60 10.66 -10.86 23.03
CA GLU A 60 10.38 -10.40 21.68
C GLU A 60 10.68 -11.55 20.72
N PRO A 61 9.67 -12.05 19.97
CA PRO A 61 9.96 -12.91 18.85
C PRO A 61 10.90 -12.14 17.93
N ASN A 62 11.96 -12.79 17.48
CA ASN A 62 12.88 -12.21 16.51
C ASN A 62 12.05 -11.95 15.24
N TYR A 63 11.53 -10.74 15.10
CA TYR A 63 10.85 -10.29 13.89
C TYR A 63 11.93 -10.24 12.81
N GLN A 64 12.13 -11.37 12.13
CA GLN A 64 12.78 -11.36 10.84
C GLN A 64 11.98 -10.37 10.01
N GLY A 65 12.60 -9.23 9.69
CA GLY A 65 12.00 -8.24 8.79
C GLY A 65 11.46 -9.00 7.60
N ARG A 66 10.18 -8.80 7.30
CA ARG A 66 9.47 -9.42 6.17
C ARG A 66 10.44 -9.38 4.99
N GLU A 67 10.85 -10.55 4.51
CA GLU A 67 11.58 -10.61 3.25
C GLU A 67 10.66 -9.93 2.25
N GLU A 68 11.10 -8.77 1.76
CA GLU A 68 10.43 -8.07 0.67
C GLU A 68 10.53 -9.03 -0.51
N THR A 69 9.52 -9.88 -0.66
CA THR A 69 9.21 -10.46 -1.95
C THR A 69 9.01 -9.27 -2.85
N VAL A 70 10.02 -8.98 -3.67
CA VAL A 70 9.97 -8.03 -4.78
C VAL A 70 8.88 -8.54 -5.71
N SER A 71 7.64 -8.30 -5.33
CA SER A 71 6.54 -8.21 -6.27
C SER A 71 6.93 -7.06 -7.18
N SER A 72 7.01 -7.34 -8.47
CA SER A 72 7.27 -6.35 -9.50
C SER A 72 6.17 -5.28 -9.58
N GLU A 73 5.12 -5.41 -8.77
CA GLU A 73 4.04 -4.45 -8.63
C GLU A 73 4.26 -3.66 -7.33
N GLN A 74 4.68 -2.40 -7.46
CA GLN A 74 4.66 -1.46 -6.34
C GLN A 74 3.25 -1.44 -5.75
N GLU A 75 3.13 -1.86 -4.49
CA GLU A 75 1.87 -1.71 -3.76
C GLU A 75 1.56 -0.22 -3.58
N ALA A 76 0.29 0.15 -3.75
CA ALA A 76 -0.16 1.51 -3.47
C ALA A 76 0.13 1.84 -2.00
N THR A 77 0.77 2.98 -1.76
CA THR A 77 1.07 3.43 -0.39
C THR A 77 -0.22 3.74 0.35
N PHE A 78 -1.18 4.35 -0.34
CA PHE A 78 -2.54 4.54 0.14
C PHE A 78 -3.50 4.79 -1.03
N GLN A 79 -4.79 4.57 -0.80
CA GLN A 79 -5.87 4.92 -1.71
C GLN A 79 -6.62 6.13 -1.18
N VAL A 80 -6.98 7.04 -2.09
CA VAL A 80 -7.82 8.21 -1.81
C VAL A 80 -9.14 8.04 -2.55
N GLN A 81 -10.24 8.17 -1.82
CA GLN A 81 -11.59 8.23 -2.38
C GLN A 81 -12.10 9.67 -2.32
N LEU A 82 -12.53 10.20 -3.45
CA LEU A 82 -12.99 11.57 -3.63
C LEU A 82 -14.37 11.60 -4.29
N LYS A 83 -15.17 12.60 -3.93
CA LYS A 83 -16.41 12.96 -4.62
C LYS A 83 -16.13 13.90 -5.79
N LYS A 84 -17.06 14.03 -6.75
CA LYS A 84 -16.92 14.95 -7.90
C LYS A 84 -16.56 16.37 -7.48
N GLN A 85 -17.24 16.90 -6.47
CA GLN A 85 -17.00 18.26 -5.98
C GLN A 85 -15.55 18.47 -5.48
N GLN A 86 -14.98 17.46 -4.82
CA GLN A 86 -13.60 17.54 -4.34
C GLN A 86 -12.60 17.45 -5.49
N VAL A 87 -12.89 16.60 -6.48
CA VAL A 87 -12.08 16.53 -7.70
C VAL A 87 -12.15 17.85 -8.48
N ASN A 88 -13.33 18.47 -8.60
CA ASN A 88 -13.50 19.78 -9.23
C ASN A 88 -12.67 20.85 -8.52
N GLN A 89 -12.60 20.86 -7.19
CA GLN A 89 -11.74 21.79 -6.45
C GLN A 89 -10.26 21.61 -6.80
N ILE A 90 -9.80 20.36 -6.91
CA ILE A 90 -8.42 20.04 -7.30
C ILE A 90 -8.17 20.50 -8.74
N ILE A 91 -9.07 20.20 -9.67
CA ILE A 91 -8.99 20.62 -11.07
C ILE A 91 -8.87 22.14 -11.15
N SER A 92 -9.81 22.88 -10.52
CA SER A 92 -9.80 24.34 -10.55
C SER A 92 -8.51 24.92 -9.96
N TYR A 93 -7.96 24.33 -8.90
CA TYR A 93 -6.70 24.79 -8.30
C TYR A 93 -5.53 24.66 -9.30
N TYR A 94 -5.34 23.50 -9.92
CA TYR A 94 -4.26 23.28 -10.88
C TYR A 94 -4.46 24.08 -12.16
N LEU A 95 -5.70 24.16 -12.64
CA LEU A 95 -6.01 24.83 -13.88
C LEU A 95 -5.80 26.35 -13.76
N ASN A 96 -6.24 26.95 -12.66
CA ASN A 96 -6.01 28.37 -12.40
C ASN A 96 -4.53 28.73 -12.34
N ASP A 97 -3.68 27.84 -11.82
CA ASP A 97 -2.24 28.07 -11.81
C ASP A 97 -1.65 27.98 -13.21
N PHE A 98 -2.09 26.99 -13.99
CA PHE A 98 -1.65 26.77 -15.36
C PHE A 98 -2.04 27.88 -16.34
N LEU A 99 -3.20 28.52 -16.15
CA LEU A 99 -3.74 29.52 -17.07
C LEU A 99 -3.30 30.97 -16.80
N LYS A 100 -2.58 31.26 -15.72
CA LYS A 100 -2.17 32.63 -15.37
C LYS A 100 -1.44 33.37 -16.49
N ASP A 101 -0.59 32.66 -17.24
CA ASP A 101 0.29 33.24 -18.25
C ASP A 101 -0.04 32.79 -19.69
N SER A 102 -1.09 31.98 -19.88
CA SER A 102 -1.39 31.36 -21.20
C SER A 102 -2.18 32.28 -22.14
N GLY A 103 -2.80 33.35 -21.62
CA GLY A 103 -3.67 34.24 -22.39
C GLY A 103 -5.01 33.61 -22.80
N VAL A 104 -5.30 32.39 -22.34
CA VAL A 104 -6.53 31.63 -22.64
C VAL A 104 -7.23 31.27 -21.33
N GLN A 105 -8.55 31.47 -21.28
CA GLN A 105 -9.39 31.09 -20.14
C GLN A 105 -10.34 29.97 -20.53
N TYR A 106 -10.29 28.87 -19.80
CA TYR A 106 -11.20 27.76 -19.92
C TYR A 106 -11.47 27.13 -18.55
N ASP A 107 -12.63 26.51 -18.42
CA ASP A 107 -13.03 25.76 -17.24
C ASP A 107 -13.17 24.29 -17.58
N PHE A 108 -12.65 23.43 -16.71
CA PHE A 108 -12.86 22.00 -16.76
C PHE A 108 -13.48 21.52 -15.45
N TYR A 109 -14.56 20.77 -15.50
CA TYR A 109 -15.23 20.24 -14.32
C TYR A 109 -16.02 18.97 -14.62
N LEU A 110 -16.30 18.22 -13.56
CA LEU A 110 -17.03 16.96 -13.59
C LEU A 110 -18.45 17.16 -13.06
N GLU A 111 -19.43 16.78 -13.86
CA GLU A 111 -20.83 16.60 -13.46
C GLU A 111 -21.22 15.14 -13.74
N ASP A 112 -22.32 14.87 -14.45
CA ASP A 112 -22.62 13.53 -14.97
C ASP A 112 -21.65 13.14 -16.10
N ARG A 113 -20.95 14.12 -16.68
CA ARG A 113 -19.88 13.98 -17.66
C ARG A 113 -18.76 14.95 -17.33
N ALA A 114 -17.58 14.72 -17.90
CA ALA A 114 -16.52 15.70 -17.88
C ALA A 114 -16.83 16.79 -18.91
N LEU A 115 -16.77 18.05 -18.51
CA LEU A 115 -17.13 19.20 -19.34
C LEU A 115 -15.97 20.18 -19.38
N LEU A 116 -15.48 20.44 -20.58
CA LEU A 116 -14.58 21.56 -20.89
C LEU A 116 -15.41 22.66 -21.53
N ASN A 117 -15.37 23.86 -20.97
CA ASN A 117 -15.93 25.03 -21.62
C ASN A 117 -14.87 26.14 -21.70
N GLY A 118 -14.99 27.01 -22.68
CA GLY A 118 -14.05 28.09 -22.86
C GLY A 118 -14.46 29.00 -24.00
N THR A 119 -13.60 29.96 -24.29
CA THR A 119 -13.81 30.92 -25.38
C THR A 119 -12.63 30.90 -26.33
N PHE A 120 -12.90 30.93 -27.63
CA PHE A 120 -11.88 31.02 -28.68
C PHE A 120 -12.27 32.05 -29.73
N LYS A 121 -11.27 32.62 -30.42
CA LYS A 121 -11.50 33.61 -31.46
C LYS A 121 -11.68 32.96 -32.82
N VAL A 122 -12.82 33.20 -33.46
CA VAL A 122 -13.11 32.80 -34.85
C VAL A 122 -13.44 34.03 -35.65
N LEU A 123 -12.64 34.33 -36.67
CA LEU A 123 -12.84 35.51 -37.54
C LEU A 123 -12.95 36.84 -36.75
N GLY A 124 -12.24 36.94 -35.61
CA GLY A 124 -12.26 38.11 -34.73
C GLY A 124 -13.38 38.16 -33.70
N TYR A 125 -14.31 37.18 -33.71
CA TYR A 125 -15.40 37.08 -32.74
C TYR A 125 -15.09 36.03 -31.67
N ASP A 126 -15.46 36.35 -30.42
CA ASP A 126 -15.33 35.44 -29.29
C ASP A 126 -16.48 34.43 -29.29
N MET A 127 -16.14 33.15 -29.46
CA MET A 127 -17.07 32.04 -29.53
C MET A 127 -16.94 31.17 -28.28
N GLN A 128 -18.04 31.00 -27.55
CA GLN A 128 -18.08 30.06 -26.44
C GLN A 128 -18.30 28.64 -26.95
N PHE A 129 -17.57 27.68 -26.38
CA PHE A 129 -17.73 26.26 -26.68
C PHE A 129 -17.96 25.44 -25.41
N TYR A 130 -18.61 24.30 -25.60
CA TYR A 130 -18.76 23.25 -24.61
C TYR A 130 -18.36 21.92 -25.24
N LEU A 131 -17.39 21.24 -24.67
CA LEU A 131 -16.90 19.95 -25.11
C LEU A 131 -17.11 18.93 -23.99
N TYR A 132 -17.89 17.91 -24.29
CA TYR A 132 -18.28 16.88 -23.34
C TYR A 132 -17.42 15.64 -23.56
N PHE A 133 -16.97 15.05 -22.45
CA PHE A 133 -16.13 13.87 -22.42
C PHE A 133 -16.72 12.79 -21.53
N ASP A 134 -16.53 11.55 -21.95
CA ASP A 134 -16.73 10.38 -21.13
C ASP A 134 -15.35 9.93 -20.61
N PRO A 135 -15.10 10.00 -19.28
CA PRO A 135 -13.84 9.56 -18.71
C PRO A 135 -13.78 8.05 -18.54
N TYR A 136 -12.62 7.48 -18.80
CA TYR A 136 -12.31 6.06 -18.63
C TYR A 136 -10.92 5.89 -17.99
N VAL A 137 -10.78 4.89 -17.12
CA VAL A 137 -9.50 4.55 -16.49
C VAL A 137 -8.85 3.43 -17.28
N THR A 138 -7.61 3.63 -17.72
CA THR A 138 -6.84 2.61 -18.46
C THR A 138 -6.28 1.55 -17.51
N GLU A 139 -5.83 0.42 -18.05
CA GLU A 139 -5.19 -0.65 -17.27
C GLU A 139 -3.92 -0.19 -16.54
N GLU A 140 -3.20 0.79 -17.10
CA GLU A 140 -1.98 1.37 -16.52
C GLU A 140 -2.27 2.35 -15.38
N GLY A 141 -3.55 2.73 -15.21
CA GLY A 141 -4.02 3.71 -14.23
C GLY A 141 -3.98 5.15 -14.74
N ASN A 142 -3.95 5.35 -16.06
CA ASN A 142 -4.08 6.64 -16.71
C ASN A 142 -5.55 6.97 -16.97
N ILE A 143 -5.86 8.22 -17.31
CA ILE A 143 -7.24 8.64 -17.61
C ILE A 143 -7.36 8.96 -19.09
N GLN A 144 -8.30 8.30 -19.75
CA GLN A 144 -8.71 8.60 -21.10
C GLN A 144 -10.01 9.41 -21.08
N LEU A 145 -10.02 10.57 -21.73
CA LEU A 145 -11.20 11.41 -21.92
C LEU A 145 -11.63 11.33 -23.38
N LYS A 146 -12.70 10.59 -23.66
CA LYS A 146 -13.24 10.48 -25.02
C LYS A 146 -14.28 11.55 -25.25
N ALA A 147 -14.05 12.43 -26.22
CA ALA A 147 -14.99 13.47 -26.59
C ALA A 147 -16.24 12.86 -27.23
N THR A 148 -17.41 13.22 -26.72
CA THR A 148 -18.70 12.66 -27.17
C THR A 148 -19.53 13.66 -27.95
N SER A 149 -19.52 14.92 -27.52
CA SER A 149 -20.29 15.98 -28.17
C SER A 149 -19.65 17.33 -27.97
N ILE A 150 -19.91 18.22 -28.90
CA ILE A 150 -19.49 19.61 -28.85
C ILE A 150 -20.69 20.52 -29.11
N SER A 151 -20.76 21.63 -28.39
CA SER A 151 -21.75 22.68 -28.59
C SER A 151 -21.04 24.01 -28.82
N ILE A 152 -21.22 24.58 -30.01
CA ILE A 152 -20.70 25.88 -30.43
C ILE A 152 -21.78 26.58 -31.25
N GLY A 153 -22.64 27.37 -30.58
CA GLY A 153 -23.74 28.08 -31.23
C GLY A 153 -24.57 27.17 -32.15
N SER A 154 -24.77 27.59 -33.40
CA SER A 154 -25.51 26.86 -34.43
C SER A 154 -24.63 26.20 -35.50
N LEU A 155 -23.29 26.27 -35.35
CA LEU A 155 -22.37 25.80 -36.39
C LEU A 155 -21.99 24.33 -36.16
N PRO A 156 -22.24 23.42 -37.12
CA PRO A 156 -21.80 22.04 -37.01
C PRO A 156 -20.30 21.94 -37.32
N LEU A 157 -19.45 21.95 -36.28
CA LEU A 157 -18.02 21.69 -36.43
C LEU A 157 -17.68 20.26 -35.99
N PRO A 158 -16.85 19.53 -36.76
CA PRO A 158 -16.33 18.24 -36.33
C PRO A 158 -15.46 18.40 -35.07
N ILE A 159 -15.67 17.52 -34.09
CA ILE A 159 -14.91 17.48 -32.83
C ILE A 159 -13.40 17.43 -33.10
N SER A 160 -12.99 16.67 -34.12
CA SER A 160 -11.58 16.49 -34.50
C SER A 160 -10.89 17.80 -34.90
N GLU A 161 -11.58 18.73 -35.55
CA GLU A 161 -10.99 20.02 -35.93
C GLU A 161 -10.76 20.91 -34.71
N ILE A 162 -11.69 20.88 -33.74
CA ILE A 162 -11.51 21.62 -32.48
C ILE A 162 -10.38 21.00 -31.66
N MET A 163 -10.30 19.68 -31.59
CA MET A 163 -9.19 19.04 -30.87
C MET A 163 -7.83 19.31 -31.53
N LYS A 164 -7.75 19.49 -32.86
CA LYS A 164 -6.52 19.95 -33.52
C LYS A 164 -6.15 21.36 -33.09
N TYR A 165 -7.14 22.26 -32.96
CA TYR A 165 -6.93 23.60 -32.44
C TYR A 165 -6.42 23.54 -31.00
N VAL A 166 -7.06 22.73 -30.14
CA VAL A 166 -6.62 22.51 -28.75
C VAL A 166 -5.17 22.03 -28.70
N ALA A 167 -4.81 21.02 -29.49
CA ALA A 167 -3.46 20.46 -29.52
C ALA A 167 -2.37 21.44 -30.01
N LYS A 168 -2.76 22.48 -30.77
CA LYS A 168 -1.81 23.40 -31.41
C LYS A 168 -1.67 24.72 -30.66
N ASP A 169 -2.80 25.28 -30.21
CA ASP A 169 -2.87 26.66 -29.73
C ASP A 169 -2.99 26.74 -28.19
N PHE A 170 -3.21 25.61 -27.51
CA PHE A 170 -3.12 25.53 -26.07
C PHE A 170 -1.80 24.88 -25.69
N ASP A 171 -1.00 25.57 -24.87
CA ASP A 171 0.10 24.91 -24.17
C ASP A 171 -0.54 23.86 -23.28
N VAL A 172 -0.23 22.58 -23.51
CA VAL A 172 -0.63 21.47 -22.64
C VAL A 172 0.63 20.88 -22.00
N PRO A 173 0.57 20.49 -20.72
CA PRO A 173 1.74 19.92 -20.06
C PRO A 173 2.05 18.54 -20.63
N LYS A 174 3.30 18.08 -20.47
CA LYS A 174 3.79 16.83 -21.08
C LYS A 174 2.98 15.57 -20.72
N TRP A 175 2.38 15.55 -19.53
CA TRP A 175 1.54 14.46 -19.05
C TRP A 175 0.13 14.47 -19.67
N VAL A 176 -0.18 15.42 -20.57
CA VAL A 176 -1.44 15.50 -21.31
C VAL A 176 -1.18 15.32 -22.79
N GLU A 177 -1.77 14.29 -23.36
CA GLU A 177 -1.69 13.98 -24.80
C GLU A 177 -3.05 14.20 -25.44
N VAL A 178 -3.10 15.03 -26.49
CA VAL A 178 -4.32 15.28 -27.26
C VAL A 178 -4.24 14.51 -28.57
N LEU A 179 -5.23 13.64 -28.83
CA LEU A 179 -5.34 12.81 -30.03
C LEU A 179 -6.57 13.23 -30.86
N PRO A 180 -6.47 14.25 -31.73
CA PRO A 180 -7.63 14.81 -32.42
C PRO A 180 -8.33 13.84 -33.37
N LYS A 181 -7.57 12.92 -33.97
CA LYS A 181 -8.11 11.91 -34.89
C LYS A 181 -8.99 10.89 -34.16
N GLU A 182 -8.60 10.53 -32.94
CA GLU A 182 -9.31 9.56 -32.10
C GLU A 182 -10.37 10.22 -31.22
N GLN A 183 -10.43 11.55 -31.25
CA GLN A 183 -11.31 12.35 -30.41
C GLN A 183 -11.07 12.09 -28.91
N THR A 184 -9.81 11.88 -28.54
CA THR A 184 -9.41 11.43 -27.21
C THR A 184 -8.34 12.35 -26.62
N ILE A 185 -8.40 12.59 -25.32
CA ILE A 185 -7.31 13.18 -24.54
C ILE A 185 -6.85 12.13 -23.52
N ILE A 186 -5.55 11.89 -23.41
CA ILE A 186 -4.96 10.98 -22.43
C ILE A 186 -4.25 11.81 -21.37
N LEU A 187 -4.56 11.55 -20.11
CA LEU A 187 -3.86 12.08 -18.94
C LEU A 187 -2.96 10.96 -18.41
N HIS A 188 -1.66 11.09 -18.69
CA HIS A 188 -0.59 10.20 -18.23
C HIS A 188 -0.28 10.50 -16.76
N LEU A 189 -1.06 9.91 -15.85
CA LEU A 189 -0.94 10.15 -14.41
C LEU A 189 0.37 9.59 -13.82
N ASP A 190 0.95 8.60 -14.48
CA ASP A 190 2.27 8.06 -14.18
C ASP A 190 3.41 9.04 -14.53
N GLU A 191 3.21 9.91 -15.51
CA GLU A 191 4.13 11.03 -15.81
C GLU A 191 3.87 12.26 -14.92
N PHE A 192 2.67 12.36 -14.33
CA PHE A 192 2.32 13.42 -13.39
C PHE A 192 2.97 13.19 -12.02
N LYS A 193 4.03 13.96 -11.75
CA LYS A 193 4.72 13.94 -10.47
C LYS A 193 4.25 15.06 -9.55
N LEU A 194 3.84 14.69 -8.35
CA LEU A 194 3.63 15.62 -7.24
C LEU A 194 4.98 16.26 -6.85
N GLN A 195 4.93 17.42 -6.21
CA GLN A 195 6.14 18.19 -5.85
C GLN A 195 7.13 17.39 -4.98
N ASN A 196 6.64 16.44 -4.20
CA ASN A 196 7.45 15.57 -3.35
C ASN A 196 7.89 14.26 -4.03
N GLY A 197 7.72 14.14 -5.35
CA GLY A 197 8.13 12.99 -6.15
C GLY A 197 7.16 11.81 -6.15
N MET A 198 6.04 11.89 -5.41
CA MET A 198 4.98 10.89 -5.48
C MET A 198 4.28 10.93 -6.84
N PHE A 199 3.78 9.79 -7.28
CA PHE A 199 2.97 9.67 -8.48
C PHE A 199 1.61 9.06 -8.14
N VAL A 200 0.64 9.28 -9.01
CA VAL A 200 -0.76 8.92 -8.79
C VAL A 200 -1.22 8.05 -9.94
N LYS A 201 -2.12 7.10 -9.67
CA LYS A 201 -2.85 6.35 -10.69
C LYS A 201 -4.34 6.40 -10.39
N ALA A 202 -5.16 6.52 -11.42
CA ALA A 202 -6.59 6.36 -11.30
C ALA A 202 -6.91 4.86 -11.16
N GLU A 203 -7.81 4.53 -10.25
CA GLU A 203 -8.36 3.18 -10.11
C GLU A 203 -9.79 3.12 -10.63
N LYS A 204 -10.59 4.13 -10.31
CA LYS A 204 -12.01 4.15 -10.65
C LYS A 204 -12.49 5.58 -10.83
N ILE A 205 -13.29 5.80 -11.87
CA ILE A 205 -14.04 7.03 -12.06
C ILE A 205 -15.50 6.64 -12.29
N ASN A 206 -16.35 6.90 -11.30
CA ASN A 206 -17.80 6.81 -11.46
C ASN A 206 -18.42 8.16 -11.09
N LEU A 207 -18.79 8.91 -12.13
CA LEU A 207 -19.38 10.23 -11.99
C LEU A 207 -20.84 10.20 -11.50
N ILE A 208 -21.57 9.11 -11.76
CA ILE A 208 -22.97 8.98 -11.33
C ILE A 208 -23.03 8.76 -9.81
N ASP A 209 -22.16 7.89 -9.30
CA ASP A 209 -22.15 7.48 -7.89
C ASP A 209 -21.23 8.34 -7.01
N ASP A 210 -20.63 9.41 -7.55
CA ASP A 210 -19.68 10.26 -6.82
C ASP A 210 -18.48 9.47 -6.25
N ASP A 211 -18.06 8.40 -6.94
CA ASP A 211 -17.00 7.47 -6.49
C ASP A 211 -15.80 7.54 -7.43
N ILE A 212 -14.84 8.40 -7.08
CA ILE A 212 -13.59 8.59 -7.81
C ILE A 212 -12.43 8.16 -6.90
N ARG A 213 -11.64 7.19 -7.35
CA ARG A 213 -10.58 6.57 -6.55
C ARG A 213 -9.24 6.68 -7.24
N PHE A 214 -8.25 7.08 -6.45
CA PHE A 214 -6.86 7.21 -6.88
C PHE A 214 -5.94 6.45 -5.93
N ASN A 215 -4.96 5.77 -6.49
CA ASN A 215 -3.86 5.15 -5.76
C ASN A 215 -2.64 6.06 -5.80
N VAL A 216 -2.02 6.28 -4.65
CA VAL A 216 -0.83 7.12 -4.53
C VAL A 216 0.35 6.24 -4.16
N TYR A 217 1.47 6.48 -4.83
CA TYR A 217 2.68 5.68 -4.70
C TYR A 217 3.84 6.56 -4.28
N LEU A 218 4.65 6.04 -3.36
CA LEU A 218 5.92 6.66 -3.01
C LEU A 218 6.95 6.47 -4.14
N PRO A 219 7.81 7.48 -4.39
CA PRO A 219 8.96 7.27 -5.23
C PRO A 219 9.86 6.22 -4.57
N ILE A 220 10.17 5.12 -5.25
CA ILE A 220 11.23 4.24 -4.77
C ILE A 220 12.54 4.98 -5.00
N GLU A 221 13.21 5.38 -3.93
CA GLU A 221 14.59 5.84 -4.05
C GLU A 221 15.43 4.64 -4.50
N SER A 222 15.79 4.60 -5.77
CA SER A 222 16.84 3.70 -6.23
C SER A 222 18.14 4.23 -5.65
N ASN A 223 18.53 3.74 -4.47
CA ASN A 223 19.87 3.90 -3.93
C ASN A 223 20.86 3.11 -4.82
N GLN A 224 21.08 3.61 -6.03
CA GLN A 224 22.19 3.22 -6.88
C GLN A 224 23.46 3.73 -6.20
N THR A 225 24.01 2.82 -5.41
CA THR A 225 25.32 2.77 -4.79
C THR A 225 26.29 3.82 -5.34
N LYS A 226 26.53 4.90 -4.57
CA LYS A 226 27.84 5.56 -4.55
C LYS A 226 28.87 4.52 -4.08
N LYS A 227 29.35 3.69 -5.00
CA LYS A 227 30.54 2.87 -4.78
C LYS A 227 31.75 3.70 -5.20
N LYS A 228 32.36 4.28 -4.16
CA LYS A 228 33.76 4.68 -3.99
C LYS A 228 34.52 5.28 -5.17
#